data_AF-A0A970CNW2-F1
#
_entry.id   AF-A0A970CNW2-F1
#
_cell.length_a   1.000
_cell.length_b   1.000
_cell.length_c   1.000
_cell.angle_alpha   90.00
_cell.angle_beta   90.00
_cell.angle_gamma   90.00
#
_symmetry.space_group_name_H-M   'P 1'
#
loop_
_entity.id
_entity.type
_entity.pdbx_description
1 polymer ?
#
loop_
_entity_poly.entity_id
_entity_poly.type
_entity_poly.pdbx_seq_one_letter_code
_entity_poly.pdbx_strand_id
1 'polypeptide(L)'
;MTDYTFPLPYGHEYEGERIRAENLRLECGGAGSRMVEWLTTAGMEEIEDGRIEVVGPDIKDASEKTTLPLAIVVKVAGSKMQADYEPVLEKQIHRILNRLQGVMHIGQRAIACLRISKAAVEKGFTLRHLGVILHKKLLEDFGRIVDKVQVTIYTGEDKVAEIFAEAENAYRFRDTRIEGMTDEETDTFYSCIVCQSFAPFHICTISPERSSPCGSYNWLDCKASSEIDPAGPNKAVLKGKAKDSRLGQWQGINDFVKKASQGKTEYYNLYSIMDKPMPTCEWVECISAVLPL
;
A
#
# COMPACT_ATOMS: atom_id res chain seq x y z
N MET A 1 3.48 -25.48 -12.72
CA MET A 1 2.78 -24.31 -13.29
C MET A 1 1.29 -24.60 -13.21
N THR A 2 0.62 -24.09 -12.19
CA THR A 2 -0.84 -24.14 -12.12
C THR A 2 -1.34 -23.16 -13.18
N ASP A 3 -1.96 -23.70 -14.22
CA ASP A 3 -2.58 -22.95 -15.32
C ASP A 3 -3.83 -22.25 -14.77
N TYR A 4 -3.63 -21.13 -14.07
CA TYR A 4 -4.73 -20.28 -13.65
C TYR A 4 -5.07 -19.35 -14.80
N THR A 5 -6.08 -19.72 -15.58
CA THR A 5 -6.80 -18.77 -16.43
C THR A 5 -7.37 -17.69 -15.52
N PHE A 6 -6.79 -16.50 -15.60
CA PHE A 6 -7.16 -15.39 -14.74
C PHE A 6 -8.23 -14.54 -15.46
N PRO A 7 -9.40 -14.25 -14.83
CA PRO A 7 -10.59 -13.78 -15.55
C PRO A 7 -10.55 -12.30 -15.94
N LEU A 8 -9.64 -11.51 -15.38
CA LEU A 8 -9.55 -10.07 -15.62
C LEU A 8 -8.23 -9.69 -16.29
N PRO A 9 -8.22 -8.69 -17.18
CA PRO A 9 -7.00 -8.00 -17.57
C PRO A 9 -6.24 -7.48 -16.34
N TYR A 10 -4.90 -7.55 -16.42
CA TYR A 10 -4.00 -7.05 -15.40
C TYR A 10 -2.95 -6.14 -16.05
N GLY A 11 -2.80 -4.92 -15.54
CA GLY A 11 -1.94 -3.91 -16.17
C GLY A 11 -1.89 -2.60 -15.39
N HIS A 12 -0.87 -1.78 -15.67
CA HIS A 12 -0.68 -0.48 -15.03
C HIS A 12 -1.79 0.53 -15.40
N GLU A 13 -2.38 0.37 -16.57
CA GLU A 13 -3.48 1.18 -17.09
C GLU A 13 -4.75 1.12 -16.23
N TYR A 14 -4.90 0.09 -15.40
CA TYR A 14 -6.07 -0.08 -14.52
C TYR A 14 -5.85 0.49 -13.11
N GLU A 15 -4.61 0.85 -12.73
CA GLU A 15 -4.26 1.26 -11.35
C GLU A 15 -5.04 2.49 -10.84
N GLY A 16 -5.53 3.33 -11.75
CA GLY A 16 -6.36 4.51 -11.46
C GLY A 16 -7.87 4.31 -11.64
N GLU A 17 -8.34 3.09 -11.92
CA GLU A 17 -9.76 2.82 -12.16
C GLU A 17 -10.63 3.16 -10.94
N ARG A 18 -11.76 3.83 -11.17
CA ARG A 18 -12.71 4.23 -10.12
C ARG A 18 -14.03 3.51 -10.28
N ILE A 19 -14.45 2.77 -9.26
CA ILE A 19 -15.72 2.05 -9.24
C ILE A 19 -16.77 2.90 -8.50
N ARG A 20 -17.70 3.44 -9.29
CA ARG A 20 -18.85 4.22 -8.80
C ARG A 20 -20.01 3.32 -8.40
N ALA A 21 -20.95 3.86 -7.63
CA ALA A 21 -22.05 3.12 -7.01
C ALA A 21 -22.90 2.34 -8.03
N GLU A 22 -23.13 2.92 -9.22
CA GLU A 22 -23.88 2.32 -10.32
C GLU A 22 -23.26 1.02 -10.85
N ASN A 23 -21.93 0.90 -10.78
CA ASN A 23 -21.16 -0.24 -11.29
C ASN A 23 -20.68 -1.19 -10.19
N LEU A 24 -20.98 -0.88 -8.92
CA LEU A 24 -20.51 -1.60 -7.75
C LEU A 24 -21.27 -2.92 -7.55
N ARG A 25 -20.53 -4.01 -7.32
CA ARG A 25 -21.05 -5.34 -6.97
C ARG A 25 -20.72 -5.73 -5.54
N LEU A 26 -19.49 -5.47 -5.09
CA LEU A 26 -19.07 -5.68 -3.71
C LEU A 26 -18.34 -4.46 -3.19
N GLU A 27 -18.63 -4.11 -1.94
CA GLU A 27 -17.84 -3.19 -1.14
C GLU A 27 -17.43 -3.86 0.18
N CYS A 28 -16.14 -3.86 0.48
CA CYS A 28 -15.60 -4.29 1.77
C CYS A 28 -14.87 -3.12 2.41
N GLY A 29 -15.00 -2.94 3.72
CA GLY A 29 -14.53 -1.73 4.39
C GLY A 29 -15.42 -0.51 4.13
N GLY A 30 -14.84 0.68 4.28
CA GLY A 30 -15.58 1.95 4.17
C GLY A 30 -16.58 2.17 5.31
N ALA A 31 -17.61 2.99 5.07
CA ALA A 31 -18.58 3.34 6.11
C ALA A 31 -19.52 2.19 6.54
N GLY A 32 -19.68 1.17 5.69
CA GLY A 32 -20.67 0.10 5.88
C GLY A 32 -20.11 -1.23 6.36
N SER A 33 -18.79 -1.37 6.50
CA SER A 33 -18.13 -2.62 6.88
C SER A 33 -16.69 -2.37 7.34
N ARG A 34 -16.03 -3.39 7.88
CA ARG A 34 -14.61 -3.35 8.24
C ARG A 34 -13.80 -4.14 7.24
N MET A 35 -12.62 -3.63 6.93
CA MET A 35 -11.64 -4.39 6.17
C MET A 35 -10.25 -4.21 6.78
N VAL A 36 -9.49 -5.30 6.80
CA VAL A 36 -8.08 -5.31 7.16
C VAL A 36 -7.29 -6.08 6.11
N GLU A 37 -6.15 -5.55 5.71
CA GLU A 37 -5.13 -6.28 4.96
C GLU A 37 -3.90 -6.43 5.85
N TRP A 38 -3.41 -7.65 6.06
CA TRP A 38 -2.31 -7.93 6.97
C TRP A 38 -1.34 -8.91 6.32
N LEU A 39 -0.09 -8.47 6.13
CA LEU A 39 1.01 -9.32 5.69
C LEU A 39 1.93 -9.61 6.87
N THR A 40 2.30 -10.87 7.07
CA THR A 40 3.21 -11.27 8.15
C THR A 40 4.17 -12.37 7.71
N THR A 41 5.36 -12.37 8.29
CA THR A 41 6.37 -13.40 8.08
C THR A 41 6.00 -14.65 8.87
N ALA A 42 6.21 -15.82 8.28
CA ALA A 42 6.06 -17.10 8.95
C ALA A 42 7.29 -17.98 8.75
N GLY A 43 7.43 -19.02 9.57
CA GLY A 43 8.48 -20.02 9.40
C GLY A 43 8.33 -20.77 8.07
N MET A 44 9.45 -21.16 7.46
CA MET A 44 9.46 -21.92 6.19
C MET A 44 8.65 -23.23 6.24
N GLU A 45 8.54 -23.83 7.42
CA GLU A 45 7.79 -25.07 7.68
C GLU A 45 6.31 -24.82 8.06
N GLU A 46 5.96 -23.57 8.41
CA GLU A 46 4.62 -23.19 8.89
C GLU A 46 3.68 -22.76 7.77
N ILE A 47 4.19 -22.56 6.55
CA ILE A 47 3.39 -22.15 5.39
C ILE A 47 3.55 -23.05 4.17
N GLU A 48 2.45 -23.23 3.48
CA GLU A 48 2.34 -23.98 2.24
C GLU A 48 2.27 -23.00 1.06
N ASP A 49 3.30 -23.00 0.22
CA ASP A 49 3.34 -22.10 -0.94
C ASP A 49 2.19 -22.37 -1.90
N GLY A 50 1.52 -21.30 -2.34
CA GLY A 50 0.40 -21.38 -3.27
C GLY A 50 -0.93 -21.78 -2.64
N ARG A 51 -0.97 -22.03 -1.32
CA ARG A 51 -2.22 -22.26 -0.61
C ARG A 51 -3.03 -20.97 -0.58
N ILE A 52 -4.23 -21.03 -1.16
CA ILE A 52 -5.18 -19.91 -1.24
C ILE A 52 -6.53 -20.38 -0.75
N GLU A 53 -7.03 -19.75 0.30
CA GLU A 53 -8.28 -20.10 0.95
C GLU A 53 -9.23 -18.90 1.06
N VAL A 54 -10.53 -19.18 0.93
CA VAL A 54 -11.61 -18.23 1.20
C VAL A 54 -12.50 -18.86 2.27
N VAL A 55 -12.60 -18.19 3.42
CA VAL A 55 -13.33 -18.64 4.61
C VAL A 55 -14.49 -17.68 4.87
N GLY A 56 -15.70 -18.11 4.50
CA GLY A 56 -16.92 -17.31 4.57
C GLY A 56 -17.56 -17.12 3.19
N PRO A 57 -18.57 -16.23 3.08
CA PRO A 57 -19.24 -15.92 1.83
C PRO A 57 -18.28 -15.42 0.74
N ASP A 58 -18.49 -15.85 -0.51
CA ASP A 58 -17.76 -15.37 -1.68
C ASP A 58 -18.66 -14.42 -2.51
N ILE A 59 -18.06 -13.56 -3.31
CA ILE A 59 -18.78 -12.56 -4.13
C ILE A 59 -19.61 -13.21 -5.25
N LYS A 60 -19.19 -14.37 -5.74
CA LYS A 60 -19.84 -15.08 -6.84
C LYS A 60 -21.28 -15.50 -6.51
N ASP A 61 -21.60 -15.60 -5.22
CA ASP A 61 -22.90 -16.04 -4.73
C ASP A 61 -23.90 -14.85 -4.61
N ALA A 62 -23.45 -13.62 -4.84
CA ALA A 62 -24.26 -12.41 -4.70
C ALA A 62 -24.93 -11.98 -6.03
N SER A 63 -26.26 -12.06 -6.09
CA SER A 63 -27.06 -11.63 -7.26
C SER A 63 -27.24 -10.11 -7.36
N GLU A 64 -26.97 -9.35 -6.29
CA GLU A 64 -27.07 -7.89 -6.21
C GLU A 64 -25.81 -7.26 -5.59
N LYS A 65 -25.81 -5.93 -5.40
CA LYS A 65 -24.77 -5.26 -4.62
C LYS A 65 -24.77 -5.85 -3.20
N THR A 66 -23.60 -6.24 -2.71
CA THR A 66 -23.44 -6.67 -1.31
C THR A 66 -22.30 -5.92 -0.63
N THR A 67 -22.31 -5.96 0.70
CA THR A 67 -21.27 -5.42 1.56
C THR A 67 -20.83 -6.55 2.48
N LEU A 68 -19.51 -6.80 2.58
CA LEU A 68 -18.95 -7.86 3.42
C LEU A 68 -17.83 -7.31 4.31
N PRO A 69 -17.63 -7.84 5.53
CA PRO A 69 -16.36 -7.68 6.23
C PRO A 69 -15.28 -8.44 5.45
N LEU A 70 -14.04 -7.97 5.51
CA LEU A 70 -12.94 -8.59 4.77
C LEU A 70 -11.64 -8.56 5.56
N ALA A 71 -11.00 -9.71 5.72
CA ALA A 71 -9.60 -9.78 6.11
C ALA A 71 -8.79 -10.47 5.01
N ILE A 72 -7.78 -9.79 4.47
CA ILE A 72 -6.79 -10.38 3.57
C ILE A 72 -5.54 -10.67 4.39
N VAL A 73 -5.29 -11.93 4.72
CA VAL A 73 -4.09 -12.36 5.45
C VAL A 73 -3.11 -12.96 4.46
N VAL A 74 -1.94 -12.34 4.33
CA VAL A 74 -0.85 -12.81 3.48
C VAL A 74 0.30 -13.26 4.36
N LYS A 75 0.61 -14.56 4.34
CA LYS A 75 1.81 -15.08 4.98
C LYS A 75 2.92 -15.25 3.96
N VAL A 76 4.10 -14.75 4.29
CA VAL A 76 5.29 -14.89 3.45
C VAL A 76 6.40 -15.57 4.22
N ALA A 77 7.24 -16.33 3.51
CA ALA A 77 8.48 -16.85 4.06
C ALA A 77 9.58 -16.76 3.00
N GLY A 78 10.81 -16.52 3.44
CA GLY A 78 11.96 -16.57 2.55
C GLY A 78 13.27 -16.47 3.32
N SER A 79 14.31 -17.06 2.75
CA SER A 79 15.65 -17.12 3.35
C SER A 79 16.28 -15.75 3.62
N LYS A 80 15.86 -14.72 2.88
CA LYS A 80 16.28 -13.32 3.06
C LYS A 80 15.16 -12.41 3.56
N MET A 81 14.02 -12.98 3.94
CA MET A 81 12.90 -12.23 4.49
C MET A 81 13.26 -11.70 5.89
N GLN A 82 12.84 -10.48 6.19
CA GLN A 82 13.00 -9.84 7.48
C GLN A 82 11.67 -9.20 7.89
N ALA A 83 11.39 -9.13 9.19
CA ALA A 83 10.17 -8.48 9.69
C ALA A 83 10.06 -7.01 9.22
N ASP A 84 11.19 -6.35 9.02
CA ASP A 84 11.34 -4.99 8.51
C ASP A 84 10.79 -4.81 7.08
N TYR A 85 10.71 -5.90 6.33
CA TYR A 85 10.22 -5.90 4.96
C TYR A 85 8.70 -6.09 4.89
N GLU A 86 8.04 -6.49 5.98
CA GLU A 86 6.60 -6.73 5.99
C GLU A 86 5.79 -5.51 5.56
N PRO A 87 6.03 -4.28 6.06
CA PRO A 87 5.25 -3.11 5.64
C PRO A 87 5.43 -2.80 4.14
N VAL A 88 6.63 -3.02 3.61
CA VAL A 88 6.95 -2.79 2.20
C VAL A 88 6.18 -3.75 1.29
N LEU A 89 6.11 -5.03 1.69
CA LEU A 89 5.35 -6.06 0.98
C LEU A 89 3.85 -5.90 1.16
N GLU A 90 3.38 -5.55 2.36
CA GLU A 90 1.96 -5.31 2.67
C GLU A 90 1.40 -4.21 1.76
N LYS A 91 2.17 -3.14 1.54
CA LYS A 91 1.76 -2.08 0.61
C LYS A 91 1.61 -2.54 -0.84
N GLN A 92 2.22 -3.66 -1.24
CA GLN A 92 2.01 -4.18 -2.59
C GLN A 92 0.61 -4.73 -2.78
N ILE A 93 -0.13 -5.08 -1.72
CA ILE A 93 -1.53 -5.51 -1.83
C ILE A 93 -2.33 -4.42 -2.56
N HIS A 94 -2.22 -3.17 -2.13
CA HIS A 94 -2.85 -2.04 -2.81
C HIS A 94 -2.50 -1.94 -4.30
N ARG A 95 -1.22 -2.07 -4.67
CA ARG A 95 -0.79 -1.92 -6.08
C ARG A 95 -1.20 -3.09 -6.95
N ILE A 96 -1.03 -4.31 -6.43
CA ILE A 96 -1.37 -5.54 -7.13
C ILE A 96 -2.88 -5.59 -7.38
N LEU A 97 -3.69 -5.24 -6.38
CA LEU A 97 -5.15 -5.28 -6.53
C LEU A 97 -5.68 -4.19 -7.47
N ASN A 98 -5.16 -2.96 -7.42
CA ASN A 98 -5.60 -1.89 -8.32
C ASN A 98 -5.20 -2.12 -9.79
N ARG A 99 -4.23 -2.99 -10.09
CA ARG A 99 -3.88 -3.33 -11.47
C ARG A 99 -4.84 -4.30 -12.14
N LEU A 100 -5.86 -4.77 -11.43
CA LEU A 100 -6.93 -5.60 -11.96
C LEU A 100 -8.05 -4.71 -12.50
N GLN A 101 -8.43 -4.92 -13.76
CA GLN A 101 -9.58 -4.22 -14.33
C GLN A 101 -10.85 -4.51 -13.51
N GLY A 102 -11.54 -3.47 -13.07
CA GLY A 102 -12.79 -3.60 -12.33
C GLY A 102 -12.62 -3.97 -10.85
N VAL A 103 -11.42 -3.79 -10.29
CA VAL A 103 -11.12 -3.86 -8.85
C VAL A 103 -10.51 -2.53 -8.41
N MET A 104 -10.96 -2.00 -7.27
CA MET A 104 -10.47 -0.75 -6.72
C MET A 104 -10.17 -0.95 -5.23
N HIS A 105 -8.91 -0.76 -4.86
CA HIS A 105 -8.42 -0.84 -3.49
C HIS A 105 -7.98 0.54 -2.98
N ILE A 106 -8.40 0.93 -1.78
CA ILE A 106 -8.13 2.23 -1.17
C ILE A 106 -7.69 2.02 0.28
N GLY A 107 -6.86 2.92 0.79
CA GLY A 107 -6.36 2.82 2.17
C GLY A 107 -5.28 1.77 2.32
N GLN A 108 -5.09 1.34 3.55
CA GLN A 108 -4.03 0.45 4.01
C GLN A 108 -4.39 -0.15 5.38
N ARG A 109 -3.71 -1.24 5.77
CA ARG A 109 -3.85 -1.87 7.10
C ARG A 109 -5.34 -2.09 7.46
N ALA A 110 -5.78 -1.57 8.61
CA ALA A 110 -7.11 -1.73 9.20
C ALA A 110 -8.15 -0.69 8.73
N ILE A 111 -7.78 0.18 7.79
CA ILE A 111 -8.68 1.17 7.16
C ILE A 111 -8.77 0.98 5.65
N ALA A 112 -8.32 -0.18 5.17
CA ALA A 112 -8.42 -0.56 3.78
C ALA A 112 -9.89 -0.66 3.33
N CYS A 113 -10.11 -0.50 2.04
CA CYS A 113 -11.42 -0.60 1.40
C CYS A 113 -11.25 -1.23 0.02
N LEU A 114 -12.10 -2.19 -0.31
CA LEU A 114 -12.09 -2.89 -1.58
C LEU A 114 -13.45 -2.74 -2.25
N ARG A 115 -13.45 -2.35 -3.51
CA ARG A 115 -14.61 -2.34 -4.38
C ARG A 115 -14.37 -3.26 -5.57
N ILE A 116 -15.38 -4.03 -5.95
CA ILE A 116 -15.38 -4.88 -7.13
C ILE A 116 -16.59 -4.54 -8.00
N SER A 117 -16.36 -4.41 -9.30
CA SER A 117 -17.38 -4.03 -10.27
C SER A 117 -18.29 -5.21 -10.66
N LYS A 118 -19.49 -4.90 -11.16
CA LYS A 118 -20.41 -5.87 -11.77
C LYS A 118 -19.75 -6.63 -12.92
N ALA A 119 -19.07 -5.91 -13.82
CA ALA A 119 -18.39 -6.48 -14.97
C ALA A 119 -17.27 -7.46 -14.59
N ALA A 120 -16.54 -7.20 -13.50
CA ALA A 120 -15.52 -8.13 -13.03
C ALA A 120 -16.12 -9.48 -12.60
N VAL A 121 -17.23 -9.45 -11.86
CA VAL A 121 -17.93 -10.67 -11.43
C VAL A 121 -18.57 -11.41 -12.60
N GLU A 122 -19.14 -10.69 -13.57
CA GLU A 122 -19.68 -11.28 -14.81
C GLU A 122 -18.62 -12.01 -15.64
N LYS A 123 -17.36 -11.56 -15.57
CA LYS A 123 -16.20 -12.26 -16.17
C LYS A 123 -15.71 -13.46 -15.36
N GLY A 124 -16.33 -13.76 -14.21
CA GLY A 124 -15.98 -14.89 -13.35
C GLY A 124 -14.99 -14.55 -12.23
N PHE A 125 -14.77 -13.27 -11.92
CA PHE A 125 -13.94 -12.89 -10.77
C PHE A 125 -14.59 -13.31 -9.45
N THR A 126 -13.76 -13.82 -8.54
CA THR A 126 -14.16 -14.27 -7.18
C THR A 126 -13.12 -13.81 -6.17
N LEU A 127 -13.42 -13.85 -4.88
CA LEU A 127 -12.45 -13.43 -3.86
C LEU A 127 -11.18 -14.27 -3.90
N ARG A 128 -11.27 -15.56 -4.27
CA ARG A 128 -10.10 -16.43 -4.44
C ARG A 128 -9.06 -15.85 -5.42
N HIS A 129 -9.51 -15.11 -6.43
CA HIS A 129 -8.61 -14.50 -7.41
C HIS A 129 -7.74 -13.39 -6.83
N LEU A 130 -8.16 -12.73 -5.73
CA LEU A 130 -7.30 -11.82 -4.97
C LEU A 130 -6.07 -12.58 -4.46
N GLY A 131 -6.26 -13.74 -3.85
CA GLY A 131 -5.15 -14.57 -3.36
C GLY A 131 -4.25 -15.09 -4.48
N VAL A 132 -4.83 -15.46 -5.63
CA VAL A 132 -4.06 -15.91 -6.81
C VAL A 132 -3.13 -14.81 -7.31
N ILE A 133 -3.64 -13.58 -7.48
CA ILE A 133 -2.80 -12.50 -8.00
C ILE A 133 -1.76 -12.06 -6.98
N LEU A 134 -2.10 -12.03 -5.68
CA LEU A 134 -1.17 -11.66 -4.62
C LEU A 134 -0.01 -12.66 -4.52
N HIS A 135 -0.32 -13.96 -4.52
CA HIS A 135 0.69 -15.04 -4.57
C HIS A 135 1.65 -14.85 -5.75
N LYS A 136 1.08 -14.75 -6.96
CA LYS A 136 1.86 -14.66 -8.20
C LYS A 136 2.75 -13.41 -8.21
N LYS A 137 2.19 -12.24 -7.90
CA LYS A 137 2.89 -10.96 -8.04
C LYS A 137 3.92 -10.74 -6.93
N LEU A 138 3.68 -11.20 -5.71
CA LEU A 138 4.68 -11.12 -4.64
C LEU A 138 5.90 -11.97 -4.97
N LEU A 139 5.73 -13.20 -5.49
CA LEU A 139 6.86 -14.04 -5.92
C LEU A 139 7.56 -13.48 -7.16
N GLU A 140 6.82 -12.97 -8.14
CA GLU A 140 7.39 -12.41 -9.36
C GLU A 140 8.21 -11.15 -9.08
N ASP A 141 7.67 -10.23 -8.28
CA ASP A 141 8.29 -8.91 -8.05
C ASP A 141 9.32 -8.97 -6.91
N PHE A 142 9.19 -9.90 -5.94
CA PHE A 142 10.02 -9.98 -4.73
C PHE A 142 10.65 -11.35 -4.49
N GLY A 143 10.75 -12.20 -5.52
CA GLY A 143 11.34 -13.56 -5.43
C GLY A 143 12.81 -13.64 -4.98
N ARG A 144 13.48 -12.50 -4.77
CA ARG A 144 14.81 -12.45 -4.13
C ARG A 144 14.76 -12.52 -2.61
N ILE A 145 13.62 -12.18 -2.01
CA ILE A 145 13.39 -12.12 -0.57
C ILE A 145 12.22 -13.01 -0.10
N VAL A 146 11.25 -13.26 -0.97
CA VAL A 146 10.08 -14.11 -0.70
C VAL A 146 10.21 -15.41 -1.51
N ASP A 147 10.25 -16.53 -0.81
CA ASP A 147 10.35 -17.88 -1.40
C ASP A 147 8.98 -18.59 -1.43
N LYS A 148 8.10 -18.27 -0.48
CA LYS A 148 6.76 -18.87 -0.34
C LYS A 148 5.72 -17.82 0.02
N VAL A 149 4.53 -17.96 -0.54
CA VAL A 149 3.36 -17.12 -0.20
C VAL A 149 2.14 -18.00 0.04
N GLN A 150 1.41 -17.71 1.11
CA GLN A 150 0.10 -18.28 1.42
C GLN A 150 -0.88 -17.13 1.65
N VAL A 151 -2.10 -17.24 1.10
CA VAL A 151 -3.13 -16.20 1.26
C VAL A 151 -4.41 -16.81 1.81
N THR A 152 -4.93 -16.22 2.87
CA THR A 152 -6.26 -16.57 3.40
C THR A 152 -7.13 -15.33 3.43
N ILE A 153 -8.34 -15.47 2.88
CA ILE A 153 -9.34 -14.41 2.79
C ILE A 153 -10.50 -14.78 3.69
N TYR A 154 -10.84 -13.91 4.63
CA TYR A 154 -11.96 -14.11 5.55
C TYR A 154 -13.07 -13.10 5.29
N THR A 155 -14.31 -13.56 5.29
CA THR A 155 -15.50 -12.72 5.07
C THR A 155 -16.59 -12.93 6.12
N GLY A 156 -16.35 -13.78 7.12
CA GLY A 156 -17.22 -13.91 8.30
C GLY A 156 -16.90 -12.86 9.35
N GLU A 157 -17.93 -12.24 9.93
CA GLU A 157 -17.80 -11.10 10.85
C GLU A 157 -16.91 -11.39 12.06
N ASP A 158 -17.15 -12.50 12.77
CA ASP A 158 -16.38 -12.88 13.96
C ASP A 158 -14.89 -13.06 13.64
N LYS A 159 -14.59 -13.78 12.55
CA LYS A 159 -13.20 -14.07 12.19
C LYS A 159 -12.47 -12.84 11.66
N VAL A 160 -13.15 -11.97 10.93
CA VAL A 160 -12.58 -10.68 10.51
C VAL A 160 -12.30 -9.81 11.73
N ALA A 161 -13.19 -9.77 12.73
CA ALA A 161 -12.97 -9.00 13.95
C ALA A 161 -11.77 -9.52 14.77
N GLU A 162 -11.59 -10.84 14.86
CA GLU A 162 -10.43 -11.47 15.49
C GLU A 162 -9.13 -11.04 14.79
N ILE A 163 -9.06 -11.22 13.47
CA ILE A 163 -7.87 -10.87 12.68
C ILE A 163 -7.57 -9.38 12.72
N PHE A 164 -8.62 -8.54 12.74
CA PHE A 164 -8.46 -7.11 12.89
C PHE A 164 -7.70 -6.76 14.17
N ALA A 165 -8.09 -7.37 15.30
CA ALA A 165 -7.41 -7.14 16.58
C ALA A 165 -5.95 -7.64 16.58
N GLU A 166 -5.67 -8.79 15.96
CA GLU A 166 -4.30 -9.30 15.79
C GLU A 166 -3.44 -8.36 14.93
N ALA A 167 -3.97 -7.94 13.79
CA ALA A 167 -3.31 -7.04 12.87
C ALA A 167 -3.02 -5.67 13.50
N GLU A 168 -3.96 -5.11 14.26
CA GLU A 168 -3.74 -3.86 15.00
C GLU A 168 -2.61 -3.96 16.02
N ASN A 169 -2.42 -5.11 16.67
CA ASN A 169 -1.26 -5.34 17.54
C ASN A 169 0.05 -5.30 16.75
N ALA A 170 0.09 -5.95 15.59
CA ALA A 170 1.26 -5.92 14.70
C ALA A 170 1.55 -4.50 14.19
N TYR A 171 0.52 -3.72 13.84
CA TYR A 171 0.69 -2.34 13.41
C TYR A 171 1.22 -1.45 14.52
N ARG A 172 0.68 -1.55 15.74
CA ARG A 172 1.24 -0.84 16.89
C ARG A 172 2.71 -1.16 17.08
N PHE A 173 3.09 -2.44 17.04
CA PHE A 173 4.49 -2.82 17.15
C PHE A 173 5.35 -2.18 16.04
N ARG A 174 4.89 -2.20 14.79
CA ARG A 174 5.59 -1.53 13.67
C ARG A 174 5.75 -0.03 13.91
N ASP A 175 4.71 0.63 14.41
CA ASP A 175 4.71 2.06 14.67
C ASP A 175 5.65 2.42 15.84
N THR A 176 5.74 1.59 16.90
CA THR A 176 6.69 1.82 18.02
C THR A 176 8.16 1.82 17.60
N ARG A 177 8.50 1.28 16.42
CA ARG A 177 9.87 1.25 15.93
C ARG A 177 10.37 2.59 15.39
N ILE A 178 9.45 3.44 14.95
CA ILE A 178 9.78 4.78 14.48
C ILE A 178 9.54 5.84 15.56
N GLU A 179 8.84 5.48 16.65
CA GLU A 179 8.68 6.34 17.82
C GLU A 179 10.05 6.77 18.37
N GLY A 180 10.23 8.07 18.53
CA GLY A 180 11.45 8.68 19.06
C GLY A 180 12.50 9.06 18.02
N MET A 181 12.34 8.68 16.75
CA MET A 181 13.19 9.20 15.67
C MET A 181 12.77 10.62 15.30
N THR A 182 13.73 11.54 15.19
CA THR A 182 13.44 12.92 14.74
C THR A 182 14.12 13.27 13.42
N ASP A 183 13.61 14.29 12.75
CA ASP A 183 14.15 14.79 11.49
C ASP A 183 15.56 15.40 11.66
N GLU A 184 15.90 15.90 12.85
CA GLU A 184 17.23 16.43 13.22
C GLU A 184 18.30 15.34 13.33
N GLU A 185 17.93 14.15 13.80
CA GLU A 185 18.88 13.07 14.12
C GLU A 185 19.38 12.29 12.90
N THR A 186 18.80 12.54 11.71
CA THR A 186 19.19 11.89 10.45
C THR A 186 19.56 12.90 9.38
N ASP A 187 20.65 12.64 8.65
CA ASP A 187 21.03 13.38 7.45
C ASP A 187 20.35 12.88 6.17
N THR A 188 19.53 11.83 6.28
CA THR A 188 18.92 11.14 5.15
C THR A 188 17.41 11.10 5.28
N PHE A 189 16.72 11.60 4.26
CA PHE A 189 15.30 11.33 4.02
C PHE A 189 15.14 10.37 2.86
N TYR A 190 13.92 9.91 2.63
CA TYR A 190 13.61 9.06 1.50
C TYR A 190 12.64 9.72 0.54
N SER A 191 12.90 9.60 -0.76
CA SER A 191 11.88 9.89 -1.76
C SER A 191 10.94 8.71 -1.92
N CYS A 192 9.70 8.96 -2.30
CA CYS A 192 8.80 7.93 -2.82
C CYS A 192 8.17 8.42 -4.14
N ILE A 193 8.41 7.66 -5.21
CA ILE A 193 7.87 7.93 -6.56
C ILE A 193 6.87 6.86 -7.02
N VAL A 194 6.38 6.01 -6.12
CA VAL A 194 5.45 4.91 -6.43
C VAL A 194 4.23 5.40 -7.22
N CYS A 195 3.71 6.58 -6.89
CA CYS A 195 2.50 7.13 -7.48
C CYS A 195 2.71 7.77 -8.86
N GLN A 196 3.94 7.78 -9.40
CA GLN A 196 4.20 8.35 -10.74
C GLN A 196 3.57 7.57 -11.89
N SER A 197 3.02 6.36 -11.64
CA SER A 197 2.27 5.62 -12.66
C SER A 197 1.00 6.35 -13.12
N PHE A 198 0.37 7.14 -12.23
CA PHE A 198 -0.84 7.92 -12.54
C PHE A 198 -0.70 9.42 -12.21
N ALA A 199 0.29 9.80 -11.39
CA ALA A 199 0.65 11.20 -11.10
C ALA A 199 2.11 11.49 -11.49
N PRO A 200 2.44 11.67 -12.79
CA PRO A 200 3.80 11.55 -13.33
C PRO A 200 4.85 12.48 -12.71
N PHE A 201 4.44 13.61 -12.14
CA PHE A 201 5.35 14.61 -11.56
C PHE A 201 5.31 14.65 -10.03
N HIS A 202 4.54 13.75 -9.40
CA HIS A 202 4.42 13.70 -7.94
C HIS A 202 5.60 12.98 -7.31
N ILE A 203 6.11 13.52 -6.20
CA ILE A 203 7.16 12.93 -5.36
C ILE A 203 6.83 13.23 -3.91
N CYS A 204 6.78 12.19 -3.08
CA CYS A 204 6.79 12.37 -1.63
C CYS A 204 8.24 12.42 -1.11
N THR A 205 8.51 13.30 -0.15
CA THR A 205 9.67 13.19 0.73
C THR A 205 9.19 12.69 2.08
N ILE A 206 9.80 11.61 2.54
CA ILE A 206 9.48 10.88 3.76
C ILE A 206 10.62 11.10 4.75
N SER A 207 10.27 11.65 5.91
CA SER A 207 11.18 11.86 7.03
C SER A 207 10.70 11.06 8.25
N PRO A 208 11.52 10.89 9.30
CA PRO A 208 11.08 10.25 10.54
C PRO A 208 9.76 10.80 11.09
N GLU A 209 9.56 12.12 11.03
CA GLU A 209 8.38 12.80 11.57
C GLU A 209 7.30 13.11 10.51
N ARG A 210 7.54 12.71 9.25
CA ARG A 210 6.58 12.90 8.16
C ARG A 210 6.47 11.66 7.29
N SER A 211 5.51 10.82 7.63
CA SER A 211 5.06 9.68 6.82
C SER A 211 4.43 10.11 5.49
N SER A 212 4.25 9.15 4.59
CA SER A 212 3.61 9.38 3.30
C SER A 212 2.15 9.83 3.47
N PRO A 213 1.62 10.69 2.59
CA PRO A 213 0.22 11.12 2.65
C PRO A 213 -0.80 9.98 2.51
N CYS A 214 -0.39 8.81 1.99
CA CYS A 214 -1.22 7.62 1.91
C CYS A 214 -1.15 6.73 3.16
N GLY A 215 -0.42 7.15 4.20
CA GLY A 215 -0.31 6.46 5.48
C GLY A 215 0.51 5.16 5.47
N SER A 216 0.88 4.65 4.28
CA SER A 216 1.43 3.29 4.16
C SER A 216 2.96 3.19 4.14
N TYR A 217 3.67 4.31 4.10
CA TYR A 217 5.13 4.33 4.11
C TYR A 217 5.62 5.35 5.12
N ASN A 218 6.33 4.88 6.14
CA ASN A 218 7.13 5.71 7.02
C ASN A 218 8.61 5.69 6.58
N TRP A 219 9.48 6.35 7.34
CA TRP A 219 10.91 6.43 7.02
C TRP A 219 11.60 5.06 7.00
N LEU A 220 11.32 4.19 7.97
CA LEU A 220 11.89 2.84 8.05
C LEU A 220 11.43 1.97 6.88
N ASP A 221 10.16 2.09 6.49
CA ASP A 221 9.62 1.34 5.35
C ASP A 221 10.31 1.77 4.05
N CYS A 222 10.58 3.06 3.88
CA CYS A 222 11.30 3.56 2.70
C CYS A 222 12.77 3.12 2.70
N LYS A 223 13.41 3.08 3.87
CA LYS A 223 14.75 2.52 4.04
C LYS A 223 14.78 1.06 3.62
N ALA A 224 13.91 0.23 4.20
CA ALA A 224 13.77 -1.18 3.86
C ALA A 224 13.49 -1.36 2.35
N SER A 225 12.59 -0.58 1.77
CA SER A 225 12.30 -0.65 0.34
C SER A 225 13.51 -0.32 -0.53
N SER A 226 14.36 0.63 -0.12
CA SER A 226 15.58 0.97 -0.85
C SER A 226 16.67 -0.11 -0.76
N GLU A 227 16.67 -0.90 0.32
CA GLU A 227 17.58 -2.03 0.53
C GLU A 227 17.13 -3.27 -0.27
N ILE A 228 15.81 -3.52 -0.32
CA ILE A 228 15.21 -4.61 -1.11
C ILE A 228 15.47 -4.41 -2.61
N ASP A 229 15.21 -3.20 -3.11
CA ASP A 229 15.45 -2.84 -4.51
C ASP A 229 16.09 -1.45 -4.63
N PRO A 230 17.42 -1.39 -4.76
CA PRO A 230 18.13 -0.13 -4.98
C PRO A 230 17.74 0.61 -6.27
N ALA A 231 17.13 -0.09 -7.26
CA ALA A 231 16.59 0.51 -8.47
C ALA A 231 15.12 0.94 -8.31
N GLY A 232 14.47 0.56 -7.21
CA GLY A 232 13.07 0.77 -6.91
C GLY A 232 12.65 2.22 -6.63
N PRO A 233 11.39 2.43 -6.27
CA PRO A 233 10.77 3.75 -6.19
C PRO A 233 11.14 4.56 -4.94
N ASN A 234 11.81 3.94 -3.97
CA ASN A 234 12.27 4.59 -2.75
C ASN A 234 13.78 4.82 -2.81
N LYS A 235 14.22 6.08 -2.72
CA LYS A 235 15.64 6.45 -2.79
C LYS A 235 16.04 7.20 -1.53
N ALA A 236 17.20 6.85 -0.97
CA ALA A 236 17.84 7.67 0.04
C ALA A 236 18.27 9.01 -0.58
N VAL A 237 17.93 10.11 0.08
CA VAL A 237 18.26 11.47 -0.32
C VAL A 237 18.90 12.18 0.87
N LEU A 238 20.16 12.58 0.72
CA LEU A 238 20.85 13.38 1.72
C LEU A 238 20.20 14.77 1.79
N LYS A 239 19.91 15.26 3.01
CA LYS A 239 19.37 16.61 3.22
C LYS A 239 20.29 17.66 2.59
N GLY A 240 21.59 17.53 2.82
CA GLY A 240 22.58 18.54 2.41
C GLY A 240 22.39 19.85 3.18
N LYS A 241 22.79 20.98 2.58
CA LYS A 241 22.74 22.29 3.25
C LYS A 241 21.29 22.71 3.52
N ALA A 242 20.97 23.01 4.78
CA ALA A 242 19.71 23.64 5.15
C ALA A 242 19.56 25.02 4.49
N LYS A 243 18.40 25.26 3.88
CA LYS A 243 18.01 26.55 3.29
C LYS A 243 17.14 27.34 4.23
N ASP A 244 16.14 26.67 4.81
CA ASP A 244 15.31 27.16 5.90
C ASP A 244 14.83 25.95 6.71
N SER A 245 15.46 25.68 7.86
CA SER A 245 15.09 24.54 8.72
C SER A 245 13.69 24.69 9.32
N ARG A 246 13.20 25.93 9.52
CA ARG A 246 11.85 26.18 10.04
C ARG A 246 10.76 25.76 9.05
N LEU A 247 11.03 25.91 7.75
CA LEU A 247 10.13 25.44 6.69
C LEU A 247 10.39 23.98 6.28
N GLY A 248 11.46 23.36 6.81
CA GLY A 248 11.89 22.04 6.39
C GLY A 248 12.35 22.04 4.94
N GLN A 249 13.31 22.93 4.62
CA GLN A 249 13.87 23.06 3.28
C GLN A 249 15.38 22.81 3.30
N TRP A 250 15.81 21.83 2.51
CA TRP A 250 17.22 21.49 2.33
C TRP A 250 17.58 21.34 0.86
N GLN A 251 18.81 21.73 0.51
CA GLN A 251 19.28 21.77 -0.88
C GLN A 251 19.20 20.40 -1.57
N GLY A 252 19.62 19.33 -0.90
CA GLY A 252 19.64 17.99 -1.49
C GLY A 252 18.25 17.45 -1.78
N ILE A 253 17.28 17.77 -0.90
CA ILE A 253 15.87 17.44 -1.13
C ILE A 253 15.33 18.21 -2.35
N ASN A 254 15.58 19.52 -2.42
CA ASN A 254 15.14 20.35 -3.54
C ASN A 254 15.72 19.87 -4.88
N ASP A 255 17.01 19.55 -4.92
CA ASP A 255 17.68 19.06 -6.13
C ASP A 255 17.07 17.74 -6.61
N PHE A 256 16.79 16.83 -5.66
CA PHE A 256 16.12 15.58 -5.98
C PHE A 256 14.70 15.81 -6.50
N VAL A 257 13.89 16.62 -5.80
CA VAL A 257 12.51 16.93 -6.18
C VAL A 257 12.45 17.58 -7.56
N LYS A 258 13.33 18.55 -7.85
CA LYS A 258 13.42 19.20 -9.16
C LYS A 258 13.75 18.20 -10.27
N LYS A 259 14.71 17.31 -10.02
CA LYS A 259 15.09 16.27 -11.00
C LYS A 259 13.97 15.26 -11.22
N ALA A 260 13.44 14.68 -10.15
CA ALA A 260 12.45 13.61 -10.20
C ALA A 260 11.06 14.07 -10.68
N SER A 261 10.73 15.36 -10.52
CA SER A 261 9.51 15.98 -11.08
C SER A 261 9.67 16.50 -12.51
N GLN A 262 10.83 16.27 -13.16
CA GLN A 262 11.15 16.82 -14.48
C GLN A 262 11.03 18.35 -14.52
N GLY A 263 11.41 19.01 -13.42
CA GLY A 263 11.35 20.47 -13.27
C GLY A 263 9.97 21.05 -12.97
N LYS A 264 8.91 20.23 -12.84
CA LYS A 264 7.56 20.72 -12.49
C LYS A 264 7.46 21.24 -11.07
N THR A 265 8.26 20.69 -10.16
CA THR A 265 8.33 21.13 -8.77
C THR A 265 9.78 21.46 -8.46
N GLU A 266 10.10 22.74 -8.30
CA GLU A 266 11.48 23.15 -7.98
C GLU A 266 11.84 22.85 -6.52
N TYR A 267 10.88 23.05 -5.61
CA TYR A 267 10.97 22.74 -4.19
C TYR A 267 9.58 22.79 -3.55
N TYR A 268 9.47 22.24 -2.33
CA TYR A 268 8.35 22.45 -1.43
C TYR A 268 8.86 22.49 0.02
N ASN A 269 8.02 22.98 0.93
CA ASN A 269 8.34 23.11 2.34
C ASN A 269 7.72 21.93 3.12
N LEU A 270 8.54 21.20 3.89
CA LEU A 270 8.06 20.06 4.66
C LEU A 270 7.20 20.46 5.87
N TYR A 271 7.36 21.66 6.41
CA TYR A 271 6.70 22.07 7.65
C TYR A 271 5.71 23.22 7.47
N SER A 272 5.24 23.46 6.23
CA SER A 272 4.29 24.53 5.93
C SER A 272 3.17 24.05 5.00
N ILE A 273 1.93 24.34 5.40
CA ILE A 273 0.74 24.23 4.53
C ILE A 273 0.51 25.50 3.71
N MET A 274 1.02 26.65 4.19
CA MET A 274 0.71 27.97 3.66
C MET A 274 1.61 28.38 2.48
N ASP A 275 2.86 27.92 2.51
CA ASP A 275 3.88 28.31 1.54
C ASP A 275 4.43 27.05 0.88
N LYS A 276 4.11 26.86 -0.41
CA LYS A 276 4.59 25.77 -1.27
C LYS A 276 4.57 24.40 -0.55
N PRO A 277 3.41 23.91 -0.12
CA PRO A 277 3.31 22.60 0.52
C PRO A 277 3.68 21.48 -0.46
N MET A 278 4.07 20.32 0.09
CA MET A 278 4.28 19.11 -0.71
C MET A 278 2.99 18.74 -1.46
N PRO A 279 3.04 18.52 -2.79
CA PRO A 279 1.86 18.10 -3.54
C PRO A 279 1.43 16.69 -3.12
N THR A 280 0.14 16.38 -3.23
CA THR A 280 -0.41 15.05 -2.94
C THR A 280 -0.73 14.28 -4.22
N CYS A 281 -0.76 12.95 -4.11
CA CYS A 281 -1.36 12.08 -5.12
C CYS A 281 -2.84 11.81 -4.79
N GLU A 282 -3.49 10.92 -5.53
CA GLU A 282 -4.92 10.61 -5.35
C GLU A 282 -5.25 9.68 -4.16
N TRP A 283 -4.23 9.14 -3.48
CA TRP A 283 -4.39 8.17 -2.39
C TRP A 283 -4.16 8.79 -1.01
N VAL A 284 -4.33 10.10 -0.88
CA VAL A 284 -4.20 10.79 0.40
C VAL A 284 -5.32 10.38 1.35
N GLU A 285 -4.98 10.07 2.61
CA GLU A 285 -5.96 9.65 3.61
C GLU A 285 -6.72 10.84 4.24
N CYS A 286 -6.05 11.99 4.36
CA CYS A 286 -6.60 13.18 5.00
C CYS A 286 -6.20 14.46 4.24
N ILE A 287 -7.15 15.39 4.10
CA ILE A 287 -6.91 16.70 3.48
C ILE A 287 -6.92 17.76 4.58
N SER A 288 -5.85 18.55 4.66
CA SER A 288 -5.81 19.76 5.48
C SER A 288 -6.25 20.96 4.65
N ALA A 289 -7.18 21.76 5.17
CA ALA A 289 -7.68 22.97 4.52
C ALA A 289 -7.51 24.18 5.43
N VAL A 290 -7.00 25.27 4.87
CA VAL A 290 -6.90 26.56 5.55
C VAL A 290 -8.27 27.23 5.46
N LEU A 291 -8.81 27.66 6.59
CA LEU A 291 -10.05 28.43 6.67
C LEU A 291 -9.69 29.86 7.10
N PRO A 292 -9.57 30.81 6.14
CA PRO A 292 -9.48 32.23 6.48
C PRO A 292 -10.77 32.64 7.20
N LEU A 293 -10.64 33.19 8.41
CA LEU A 293 -11.74 33.79 9.13
C LEU A 293 -12.23 35.07 8.45
#